data_AF-A0A1S2KJK8-F1
#
_entry.id   AF-A0A1S2KJK8-F1
#
_cell.length_a   1.000
_cell.length_b   1.000
_cell.length_c   1.000
_cell.angle_alpha   90.00
_cell.angle_beta   90.00
_cell.angle_gamma   90.00
#
_symmetry.space_group_name_H-M   'P 1'
#
loop_
_entity.id
_entity.type
_entity.pdbx_description
1 polymer ?
#
loop_
_entity_poly.entity_id
_entity_poly.type
_entity_poly.pdbx_seq_one_letter_code
_entity_poly.pdbx_strand_id
1 'polypeptide(L)'
;MATGLHLAIEDEAIKTVELVSLPGVTLHVDHGAWDYHITVAPDHTPGHLRRILAAARSRGLDLLDQDACVPVLLADDSVRLYLQSVA
;
A
#
# COMPACT_ATOMS: atom_id res chain seq x y z
N MET A 1 -21.08 19.81 42.33
CA MET A 1 -21.45 19.06 41.12
C MET A 1 -20.53 19.51 40.01
N ALA A 2 -19.35 18.91 39.88
CA ALA A 2 -18.41 19.21 38.80
C ALA A 2 -18.23 17.92 38.00
N THR A 3 -18.86 17.86 36.83
CA THR A 3 -18.80 16.74 35.90
C THR A 3 -17.42 16.76 35.26
N GLY A 4 -16.56 15.82 35.65
CA GLY A 4 -15.27 15.61 35.02
C GLY A 4 -15.48 15.18 33.58
N LEU A 5 -15.00 16.00 32.64
CA LEU A 5 -14.91 15.67 31.22
C LEU A 5 -13.90 14.50 31.10
N HIS A 6 -14.40 13.29 30.92
CA HIS A 6 -13.56 12.17 30.48
C HIS A 6 -13.29 12.39 29.00
N LEU A 7 -12.18 13.08 28.68
CA LEU A 7 -11.60 13.01 27.36
C LEU A 7 -11.17 11.57 27.14
N ALA A 8 -11.99 10.81 26.43
CA ALA A 8 -11.55 9.62 25.74
C ALA A 8 -10.51 10.08 24.72
N ILE A 9 -9.24 10.01 25.11
CA ILE A 9 -8.15 10.01 24.15
C ILE A 9 -8.31 8.67 23.44
N GLU A 10 -8.96 8.71 22.28
CA GLU A 10 -8.93 7.58 21.36
C GLU A 10 -7.45 7.36 21.04
N ASP A 11 -6.91 6.29 21.62
CA ASP A 11 -5.57 5.79 21.36
C ASP A 11 -5.57 5.39 19.88
N GLU A 12 -5.32 6.36 19.00
CA GLU A 12 -5.18 6.15 17.57
C GLU A 12 -3.87 5.38 17.40
N ALA A 13 -3.97 4.06 17.55
CA ALA A 13 -2.87 3.14 17.44
C ALA A 13 -2.09 3.51 16.18
N ILE A 14 -0.80 3.82 16.35
CA ILE A 14 0.10 4.21 15.26
C ILE A 14 -0.05 3.15 14.16
N LYS A 15 -0.78 3.46 13.09
CA LYS A 15 -0.96 2.55 11.96
C LYS A 15 0.37 2.48 11.25
N THR A 16 1.02 1.32 11.36
CA THR A 16 2.31 1.07 10.72
C THR A 16 2.12 0.96 9.21
N VAL A 17 2.21 2.09 8.53
CA VAL A 17 2.30 2.14 7.07
C VAL A 17 3.75 1.87 6.69
N GLU A 18 3.97 0.81 5.92
CA GLU A 18 5.27 0.52 5.35
C GLU A 18 5.33 0.98 3.88
N LEU A 19 6.43 1.66 3.54
CA LEU A 19 6.70 2.18 2.22
C LEU A 19 8.07 1.69 1.75
N VAL A 20 8.10 1.07 0.57
CA VAL A 20 9.35 0.73 -0.11
C VAL A 20 9.34 1.41 -1.47
N SER A 21 10.26 2.34 -1.70
CA SER A 21 10.30 3.15 -2.91
C SER A 21 11.60 2.98 -3.68
N LEU A 22 11.46 2.88 -5.00
CA LEU A 22 12.52 3.06 -5.99
C LEU A 22 12.02 4.10 -7.01
N PRO A 23 12.92 4.69 -7.83
CA PRO A 23 12.48 5.67 -8.84
C PRO A 23 11.38 5.11 -9.74
N GLY A 24 10.20 5.76 -9.71
CA GLY A 24 9.02 5.39 -10.49
C GLY A 24 8.21 4.20 -9.96
N VAL A 25 8.57 3.58 -8.84
CA VAL A 25 7.80 2.44 -8.27
C VAL A 25 7.79 2.49 -6.74
N THR A 26 6.61 2.51 -6.14
CA THR A 26 6.44 2.46 -4.67
C THR A 26 5.49 1.36 -4.27
N LEU A 27 5.90 0.55 -3.30
CA LEU A 27 5.06 -0.38 -2.56
C LEU A 27 4.47 0.32 -1.34
N HIS A 28 3.16 0.20 -1.18
CA HIS A 28 2.38 0.67 -0.05
C HIS A 28 1.79 -0.54 0.68
N VAL A 29 2.08 -0.65 1.98
CA VAL A 29 1.51 -1.69 2.84
C VAL A 29 0.89 -1.03 4.06
N ASP A 30 -0.43 -1.00 4.10
CA ASP A 30 -1.21 -0.55 5.26
C ASP A 30 -2.06 -1.70 5.80
N HIS A 31 -1.54 -2.36 6.84
CA HIS A 31 -2.24 -3.44 7.52
C HIS A 31 -3.47 -2.96 8.31
N GLY A 32 -3.50 -1.69 8.73
CA GLY A 32 -4.63 -1.13 9.47
C GLY A 32 -5.84 -0.87 8.58
N ALA A 33 -5.59 -0.43 7.34
CA ALA A 33 -6.62 -0.18 6.34
C ALA A 33 -6.90 -1.38 5.41
N TRP A 34 -6.11 -2.46 5.53
CA TRP A 34 -6.13 -3.59 4.59
C TRP A 34 -5.88 -3.13 3.14
N ASP A 35 -5.02 -2.12 2.99
CA ASP A 35 -4.69 -1.51 1.71
C ASP A 35 -3.25 -1.85 1.33
N TYR A 36 -3.13 -2.74 0.33
CA TYR A 36 -1.86 -3.20 -0.21
C TYR A 36 -1.82 -2.90 -1.70
N HIS A 37 -0.87 -2.07 -2.12
CA HIS A 37 -0.77 -1.73 -3.54
C HIS A 37 0.62 -1.28 -3.95
N ILE A 38 0.86 -1.30 -5.25
CA ILE A 38 2.06 -0.74 -5.88
C ILE A 38 1.60 0.39 -6.79
N THR A 39 2.24 1.55 -6.66
CA THR A 39 2.09 2.67 -7.58
C THR A 39 3.26 2.66 -8.55
N VAL A 40 2.98 2.68 -9.85
CA VAL A 40 3.97 2.57 -10.94
C VAL A 40 3.85 3.77 -11.87
N ALA A 41 4.89 4.60 -11.95
CA ALA A 41 4.96 5.71 -12.88
C ALA A 41 5.25 5.24 -14.33
N PRO A 42 4.86 6.02 -15.36
CA PRO A 42 5.05 5.63 -16.76
C PRO A 42 6.53 5.50 -17.16
N ASP A 43 7.43 6.21 -16.48
CA ASP A 43 8.87 6.23 -16.73
C ASP A 43 9.65 5.21 -15.87
N HIS A 44 8.97 4.32 -15.15
CA HIS A 44 9.63 3.34 -14.30
C HIS A 44 10.58 2.42 -15.09
N THR A 45 11.68 2.02 -14.44
CA THR A 45 12.53 0.99 -15.02
C THR A 45 11.97 -0.40 -14.71
N PRO A 46 12.03 -1.36 -15.66
CA PRO A 46 11.63 -2.74 -15.38
C PRO A 46 12.41 -3.39 -14.21
N GLY A 47 13.64 -2.93 -13.96
CA GLY A 47 14.46 -3.37 -12.84
C GLY A 47 13.89 -2.98 -11.47
N HIS A 48 13.35 -1.76 -11.35
CA HIS A 48 12.74 -1.28 -10.12
C HIS A 48 11.44 -2.03 -9.82
N LEU A 49 10.58 -2.22 -10.83
CA LEU A 49 9.33 -2.96 -10.65
C LEU A 49 9.58 -4.39 -10.19
N ARG A 50 10.55 -5.10 -10.80
CA ARG A 50 10.91 -6.46 -10.35
C ARG A 50 11.37 -6.52 -8.90
N ARG A 51 12.16 -5.55 -8.46
CA ARG A 51 12.65 -5.48 -7.06
C ARG A 51 11.51 -5.20 -6.09
N ILE A 52 10.60 -4.31 -6.45
CA ILE A 52 9.42 -4.00 -5.64
C ILE A 52 8.47 -5.20 -5.55
N LEU A 53 8.22 -5.91 -6.66
CA LEU A 53 7.43 -7.15 -6.64
C LEU A 53 8.08 -8.22 -5.75
N ALA A 54 9.40 -8.38 -5.80
CA ALA A 54 10.10 -9.29 -4.90
C ALA A 54 9.97 -8.87 -3.42
N ALA A 55 10.01 -7.56 -3.14
CA ALA A 55 9.78 -7.04 -1.80
C ALA A 55 8.34 -7.27 -1.31
N ALA A 56 7.33 -7.12 -2.18
CA ALA A 56 5.95 -7.47 -1.84
C ALA A 56 5.83 -8.96 -1.49
N ARG A 57 6.41 -9.85 -2.32
CA ARG A 57 6.39 -11.30 -2.09
C ARG A 57 7.08 -11.72 -0.81
N SER A 58 8.19 -11.07 -0.44
CA SER A 58 8.85 -11.35 0.84
C SER A 58 8.01 -10.97 2.06
N ARG A 59 6.92 -10.21 1.87
CA ARG A 59 5.93 -9.82 2.89
C ARG A 59 4.65 -10.67 2.81
N GLY A 60 4.64 -11.72 1.99
CA GLY A 60 3.45 -12.54 1.78
C GLY A 60 2.36 -11.82 0.98
N LEU A 61 2.73 -10.85 0.14
CA LEU A 61 1.83 -10.15 -0.76
C LEU A 61 2.09 -10.57 -2.20
N ASP A 62 1.04 -10.79 -2.98
CA ASP A 62 1.14 -11.02 -4.43
C ASP A 62 0.15 -10.14 -5.18
N LEU A 63 0.39 -9.95 -6.49
CA LEU A 63 -0.53 -9.20 -7.34
C LEU A 63 -1.92 -9.82 -7.30
N LEU A 64 -2.93 -8.97 -7.13
CA LEU A 64 -4.31 -9.40 -7.29
C LEU A 64 -4.55 -9.70 -8.77
N ASP A 65 -5.33 -10.75 -9.04
CA ASP A 65 -5.75 -11.08 -10.40
C ASP A 65 -6.51 -9.88 -11.01
N GLN A 66 -6.20 -9.56 -12.27
CA GLN A 66 -6.85 -8.46 -12.98
C GLN A 66 -8.31 -8.75 -13.30
N ASP A 67 -8.68 -10.03 -13.39
CA ASP A 67 -10.08 -10.44 -13.51
C ASP A 67 -10.86 -10.18 -12.19
N ALA A 68 -10.14 -10.11 -11.06
CA ALA A 68 -10.72 -9.82 -9.75
C ALA A 68 -10.73 -8.32 -9.42
N CYS A 69 -9.69 -7.57 -9.82
CA CYS A 69 -9.67 -6.11 -9.68
C CYS A 69 -8.82 -5.46 -10.78
N VAL A 70 -9.44 -4.52 -11.48
CA VAL A 70 -8.78 -3.75 -12.53
C VAL A 70 -7.84 -2.70 -11.89
N PRO A 71 -6.61 -2.55 -12.38
CA PRO A 71 -5.73 -1.45 -12.01
C PRO A 71 -6.37 -0.08 -12.18
N VAL A 72 -6.00 0.87 -11.34
CA VAL A 72 -6.49 2.26 -11.43
C VAL A 72 -5.42 3.14 -12.05
N LEU A 73 -5.77 3.86 -13.11
CA LEU A 73 -4.97 4.96 -13.64
C LEU A 73 -5.17 6.20 -12.76
N LEU A 74 -4.09 6.75 -12.23
CA LEU A 74 -4.08 7.92 -11.37
C LEU A 74 -3.92 9.20 -12.21
N ALA A 75 -4.15 10.35 -11.58
CA ALA A 75 -4.15 11.65 -12.25
C ALA A 75 -2.77 12.09 -12.77
N ASP A 76 -1.70 11.49 -12.26
CA ASP A 76 -0.31 11.73 -12.66
C ASP A 76 0.21 10.69 -13.68
N ASP A 77 -0.71 10.01 -14.38
CA ASP A 77 -0.44 8.91 -15.32
C ASP A 77 0.21 7.66 -14.70
N SER A 78 0.37 7.62 -13.37
CA SER A 78 0.81 6.42 -12.69
C SER A 78 -0.32 5.40 -12.57
N VAL A 79 0.04 4.13 -12.45
CA VAL A 79 -0.91 3.03 -12.31
C VAL A 79 -0.81 2.44 -10.92
N ARG A 80 -1.96 2.27 -10.26
CA ARG A 80 -2.10 1.54 -9.01
C ARG A 80 -2.46 0.09 -9.29
N LEU A 81 -1.59 -0.82 -8.85
CA LEU A 81 -1.76 -2.27 -8.89
C LEU A 81 -2.09 -2.77 -7.49
N TYR A 82 -3.21 -3.46 -7.32
CA TYR A 82 -3.61 -3.99 -6.02
C TYR A 82 -2.89 -5.31 -5.70
N LEU A 83 -2.63 -5.52 -4.42
CA LEU A 83 -2.04 -6.73 -3.89
C LEU A 83 -3.03 -7.43 -2.95
N GLN A 84 -2.88 -8.75 -2.84
CA GLN A 84 -3.55 -9.57 -1.82
C GLN A 84 -2.54 -10.20 -0.88
N SER A 85 -2.94 -10.40 0.37
CA SER A 85 -2.23 -11.29 1.28
C SER A 85 -2.42 -12.74 0.81
N VAL A 86 -1.30 -13.44 0.70
CA VAL A 86 -1.24 -14.89 0.43
C VAL A 86 -0.61 -15.67 1.59
N ALA A 87 -0.26 -14.97 2.67
CA ALA A 87 0.16 -15.54 3.95
C ALA A 87 -1.05 -15.94 4.81
#